data_AF-X1FW62-F1
#
_entry.id   AF-X1FW62-F1
#
_cell.length_a   1.000
_cell.length_b   1.000
_cell.length_c   1.000
_cell.angle_alpha   90.00
_cell.angle_beta   90.00
_cell.angle_gamma   90.00
#
_symmetry.space_group_name_H-M   'P 1'
#
loop_
_entity.id
_entity.type
_entity.pdbx_description
1 polymer ?
#
loop_
_entity_poly.entity_id
_entity_poly.type
_entity_poly.pdbx_seq_one_letter_code
_entity_poly.pdbx_strand_id
1 'polypeptide(L)'
;HQWKNHRNTMISRIKAGKKAANGNPTVQDFISALQGAPQRAILVYKELRKKDWLKLKQVMDAMEPIMPIEMRATWKAVEAVHDTYG
;
A
#
# COMPACT_ATOMS: atom_id res chain seq x y z
N HIS A 1 5.00 16.39 -37.44
CA HIS A 1 3.80 15.73 -36.88
C HIS A 1 4.10 14.62 -35.86
N GLN A 2 5.04 13.69 -36.14
CA GLN A 2 5.30 12.55 -35.24
C GLN A 2 5.75 12.94 -33.81
N TRP A 3 6.56 13.99 -33.67
CA TRP A 3 7.00 14.49 -32.36
C TRP A 3 5.85 14.97 -31.46
N LYS A 4 4.85 15.65 -32.03
CA LYS A 4 3.64 16.08 -31.30
C LYS A 4 2.83 14.87 -30.80
N ASN A 5 2.66 13.86 -31.65
CA ASN A 5 1.95 12.64 -31.28
C ASN A 5 2.70 11.87 -30.19
N HIS A 6 4.01 11.70 -30.33
CA HIS A 6 4.86 11.06 -29.34
C HIS A 6 4.78 11.75 -27.97
N ARG A 7 4.90 13.09 -27.94
CA ARG A 7 4.78 13.89 -26.72
C ARG A 7 3.39 13.73 -26.06
N ASN A 8 2.33 13.75 -26.85
CA ASN A 8 0.96 13.57 -26.35
C ASN A 8 0.75 12.17 -25.76
N THR A 9 1.29 11.12 -26.40
CA THR A 9 1.25 9.75 -25.87
C THR A 9 2.02 9.62 -24.55
N MET A 10 3.21 10.21 -24.45
CA MET A 10 3.96 10.25 -23.19
C MET A 10 3.18 10.94 -22.07
N ILE A 11 2.63 12.13 -22.35
CA ILE A 11 1.83 12.88 -21.35
C ILE A 11 0.61 12.06 -20.91
N SER A 12 -0.07 11.39 -21.84
CA SER A 12 -1.22 10.53 -21.53
C SER A 12 -0.82 9.36 -20.63
N ARG A 13 0.30 8.68 -20.93
CA ARG A 13 0.84 7.60 -20.09
C ARG A 13 1.23 8.06 -18.69
N ILE A 14 1.86 9.24 -18.57
CA ILE A 14 2.20 9.84 -17.28
C ILE A 14 0.94 10.16 -16.48
N LYS A 15 -0.08 10.75 -17.11
CA LYS A 15 -1.37 11.05 -16.46
C LYS A 15 -2.09 9.78 -16.01
N ALA A 16 -2.09 8.73 -16.85
CA ALA A 16 -2.66 7.43 -16.50
C ALA A 16 -1.91 6.79 -15.31
N GLY A 17 -0.57 6.84 -15.32
CA GLY A 17 0.26 6.37 -14.21
C GLY A 17 -0.01 7.14 -12.90
N LYS A 18 -0.15 8.47 -12.97
CA LYS A 18 -0.52 9.31 -11.82
C LYS A 18 -1.92 9.02 -11.31
N LYS A 19 -2.90 8.87 -12.21
CA LYS A 19 -4.29 8.53 -11.84
C LYS A 19 -4.37 7.16 -11.18
N ALA A 20 -3.64 6.18 -11.70
CA ALA A 20 -3.53 4.86 -11.08
C ALA A 20 -2.84 4.93 -9.71
N ALA A 21 -1.81 5.76 -9.55
CA ALA A 21 -1.14 5.97 -8.25
C ALA A 21 -2.07 6.61 -7.20
N ASN A 22 -2.86 7.63 -7.58
CA ASN A 22 -3.77 8.32 -6.65
C ASN A 22 -4.88 7.43 -6.07
N GLY A 23 -5.22 6.32 -6.72
CA GLY A 23 -6.24 5.38 -6.25
C GLY A 23 -5.69 4.17 -5.51
N ASN A 24 -4.38 4.11 -5.23
CA ASN A 24 -3.81 2.99 -4.48
C ASN A 24 -3.39 3.44 -3.08
N PRO A 25 -3.81 2.72 -2.05
CA PRO A 25 -3.33 3.00 -0.71
C PRO A 25 -1.81 2.84 -0.62
N THR A 26 -1.20 3.76 0.12
CA THR A 26 0.23 3.79 0.41
C THR A 26 0.54 3.05 1.71
N VAL A 27 1.83 2.80 1.96
CA VAL A 27 2.31 2.29 3.26
C VAL A 27 1.88 3.22 4.41
N GLN A 28 1.86 4.53 4.18
CA GLN A 28 1.44 5.52 5.16
C GLN A 28 -0.06 5.44 5.46
N ASP A 29 -0.89 5.19 4.45
CA ASP A 29 -2.33 4.99 4.65
C ASP A 29 -2.60 3.74 5.50
N PHE A 30 -1.81 2.68 5.31
CA PHE A 30 -1.91 1.48 6.13
C PHE A 30 -1.48 1.71 7.58
N ILE A 31 -0.35 2.40 7.81
CA ILE A 31 0.08 2.76 9.17
C ILE A 31 -0.95 3.64 9.86
N SER A 32 -1.54 4.61 9.14
CA SER A 32 -2.61 5.46 9.67
C SER A 32 -3.87 4.65 9.99
N ALA A 33 -4.21 3.67 9.17
CA ALA A 33 -5.33 2.77 9.40
C ALA A 33 -5.10 1.88 10.64
N LEU A 34 -3.88 1.38 10.83
CA LEU A 34 -3.45 0.62 12.01
C LEU A 34 -3.59 1.41 13.31
N GLN A 35 -3.34 2.72 13.28
CA GLN A 35 -3.51 3.59 14.47
C GLN A 35 -4.98 3.82 14.83
N GLY A 36 -5.88 3.71 13.84
CA GLY A 36 -7.29 3.99 14.03
C GLY A 36 -8.11 2.76 14.41
N ALA A 37 -8.20 1.78 13.52
CA ALA A 37 -9.03 0.59 13.72
C ALA A 37 -8.54 -0.62 12.92
N PRO A 38 -8.51 -1.83 13.51
CA PRO A 38 -8.03 -3.05 12.85
C PRO A 38 -8.71 -3.36 11.50
N GLN A 39 -10.02 -3.11 11.43
CA GLN A 39 -10.83 -3.37 10.23
C GLN A 39 -10.40 -2.48 9.04
N ARG A 40 -10.00 -1.23 9.30
CA ARG A 40 -9.50 -0.34 8.25
C ARG A 40 -8.16 -0.81 7.69
N ALA A 41 -7.27 -1.30 8.55
CA ALA A 41 -5.98 -1.83 8.11
C ALA A 41 -6.17 -3.01 7.14
N ILE A 42 -7.12 -3.90 7.43
CA ILE A 42 -7.45 -5.03 6.55
C ILE A 42 -7.99 -4.56 5.19
N LEU A 43 -8.86 -3.55 5.16
CA LEU A 43 -9.38 -2.99 3.90
C LEU A 43 -8.26 -2.38 3.05
N VAL A 44 -7.40 -1.59 3.68
CA VAL A 44 -6.23 -0.98 3.03
C VAL A 44 -5.28 -2.05 2.48
N TYR A 45 -5.06 -3.13 3.23
CA TYR A 45 -4.26 -4.27 2.78
C TYR A 45 -4.84 -4.93 1.51
N LYS A 46 -6.15 -5.15 1.44
CA LYS A 46 -6.79 -5.79 0.26
C LYS A 46 -6.61 -5.00 -1.04
N GLU A 47 -6.49 -3.68 -0.92
CA GLU A 47 -6.29 -2.77 -2.06
C GLU A 47 -4.81 -2.50 -2.36
N LEU A 48 -3.91 -2.99 -1.51
CA LEU A 48 -2.47 -2.76 -1.64
C LEU A 48 -1.87 -3.61 -2.77
N ARG A 49 -0.99 -3.03 -3.58
CA ARG A 49 -0.30 -3.80 -4.63
C ARG A 49 0.76 -4.71 -4.02
N LYS A 50 1.01 -5.86 -4.63
CA LYS A 50 2.04 -6.83 -4.19
C LYS A 50 3.44 -6.21 -3.99
N LYS A 51 3.86 -5.26 -4.84
CA LYS A 51 5.14 -4.56 -4.68
C LYS A 51 5.18 -3.63 -3.46
N ASP A 52 4.04 -3.08 -3.09
CA ASP A 52 3.90 -2.15 -1.98
C ASP A 52 3.75 -2.93 -0.66
N TRP A 53 3.26 -4.18 -0.73
CA TRP A 53 3.25 -5.12 0.39
C TRP A 53 4.66 -5.43 0.90
N LEU A 54 5.62 -5.72 0.01
CA LEU A 54 7.00 -6.00 0.43
C LEU A 54 7.62 -4.83 1.20
N LYS A 55 7.35 -3.60 0.75
CA LYS A 55 7.80 -2.39 1.44
C LYS A 55 7.09 -2.22 2.78
N LEU A 56 5.78 -2.46 2.81
CA LEU A 56 5.00 -2.41 4.04
C LEU A 56 5.55 -3.42 5.08
N LYS A 57 5.78 -4.67 4.68
CA LYS A 57 6.34 -5.72 5.54
C LYS A 57 7.68 -5.32 6.13
N GLN A 58 8.61 -4.83 5.30
CA GLN A 58 9.91 -4.34 5.79
C GLN A 58 9.77 -3.23 6.85
N VAL A 59 8.87 -2.26 6.62
CA VAL A 59 8.64 -1.17 7.57
C VAL A 59 8.02 -1.68 8.86
N MET A 60 7.00 -2.53 8.75
CA MET A 60 6.27 -3.06 9.88
C MET A 60 7.12 -4.00 10.74
N ASP A 61 7.94 -4.85 10.13
CA ASP A 61 8.89 -5.73 10.84
C ASP A 61 9.94 -4.90 11.60
N ALA A 62 10.43 -3.81 11.01
CA ALA A 62 11.36 -2.91 11.68
C ALA A 62 10.71 -2.15 12.85
N MET A 63 9.42 -1.83 12.74
CA MET A 63 8.65 -1.15 13.79
C MET A 63 8.10 -2.12 14.85
N GLU A 64 8.01 -3.42 14.56
CA GLU A 64 7.38 -4.42 15.44
C GLU A 64 7.88 -4.36 16.89
N PRO A 65 9.20 -4.24 17.17
CA PRO A 65 9.70 -4.22 18.54
C PRO A 65 9.19 -3.04 19.38
N ILE A 66 8.91 -1.91 18.73
CA ILE A 66 8.50 -0.65 19.38
C ILE A 66 7.00 -0.36 19.21
N MET A 67 6.27 -1.23 18.52
CA MET A 67 4.84 -1.06 18.27
C MET A 67 4.01 -1.33 19.53
N PRO A 68 2.93 -0.57 19.78
CA PRO A 68 1.93 -0.91 20.79
C PRO A 68 1.34 -2.31 20.54
N ILE A 69 1.02 -3.03 21.61
CA ILE A 69 0.50 -4.41 21.56
C ILE A 69 -0.71 -4.57 20.63
N GLU A 70 -1.64 -3.61 20.67
CA GLU A 70 -2.87 -3.64 19.86
C GLU A 70 -2.59 -3.52 18.37
N MET A 71 -1.64 -2.65 18.01
CA MET A 71 -1.17 -2.48 16.63
C MET A 71 -0.40 -3.71 16.17
N ARG A 72 0.44 -4.30 17.04
CA ARG A 72 1.18 -5.53 16.74
C ARG A 72 0.24 -6.70 16.48
N ALA A 73 -0.80 -6.88 17.31
CA ALA A 73 -1.78 -7.94 17.12
C ALA A 73 -2.52 -7.79 15.77
N THR A 74 -2.90 -6.56 15.44
CA THR A 74 -3.53 -6.25 14.14
C THR A 74 -2.59 -6.52 12.97
N TRP A 75 -1.33 -6.09 13.08
CA TRP A 75 -0.30 -6.35 12.07
C TRP A 75 -0.12 -7.85 11.81
N LYS A 76 0.02 -8.65 12.88
CA LYS A 76 0.15 -10.11 12.76
C LYS A 76 -1.08 -10.78 12.17
N ALA A 77 -2.27 -10.26 12.43
CA ALA A 77 -3.48 -10.74 11.76
C ALA A 77 -3.45 -10.46 10.24
N VAL A 78 -3.02 -9.25 9.83
CA VAL A 78 -2.87 -8.92 8.40
C VAL A 78 -1.79 -9.78 7.74
N GLU A 79 -0.66 -9.97 8.41
CA GLU A 79 0.42 -10.85 7.94
C GLU A 79 -0.05 -12.28 7.74
N ALA A 80 -0.75 -12.86 8.71
CA ALA A 80 -1.31 -14.21 8.58
C ALA A 80 -2.31 -14.32 7.43
N VAL A 81 -3.15 -13.30 7.21
CA VAL A 81 -4.07 -13.25 6.06
C VAL A 81 -3.30 -13.21 4.74
N HIS A 82 -2.20 -12.46 4.67
CA HIS A 82 -1.35 -12.45 3.48
C HIS A 82 -0.71 -13.81 3.22
N ASP A 83 -0.10 -14.41 4.23
CA ASP A 83 0.58 -15.69 4.08
C ASP A 83 -0.38 -16.84 3.70
N THR A 84 -1.67 -16.70 4.04
CA THR A 84 -2.71 -17.68 3.71
C THR A 84 -3.29 -17.50 2.30
N TYR A 85 -3.42 -16.25 1.81
CA TYR A 85 -4.21 -15.93 0.62
C TYR A 85 -3.50 -15.09 -0.47
N GLY A 86 -2.28 -14.61 -0.24
CA GLY A 86 -1.51 -13.70 -1.12
C GLY A 86 -0.45 -14.37 -2.01
#